data_AF-A0A429SCZ4-F1
#
_entry.id   AF-A0A429SCZ4-F1
#
_cell.length_a   1.000
_cell.length_b   1.000
_cell.length_c   1.000
_cell.angle_alpha   90.00
_cell.angle_beta   90.00
_cell.angle_gamma   90.00
#
_symmetry.space_group_name_H-M   'P 1'
#
loop_
_entity.id
_entity.type
_entity.pdbx_description
1 polymer ?
#
loop_
_entity_poly.entity_id
_entity_poly.type
_entity_poly.pdbx_seq_one_letter_code
_entity_poly.pdbx_strand_id
1 'polypeptide(L)'
;MKIHKYDTVIVGAGGAGMRAAIEATKRSRTAVLTKLYPTRSHTGAAQGGMAAALANVEEDNWEWHTFDTVKGGDYLVDQDAAEILAKEAIDAVLDLEKMGLPFNRTPNGTIDQRRFGGHSRNHGEAPVRRSCYAADRTGHMILQTLYQNCVKEGVEFFNEFYVLDQLITEVDGVKKSAGVVAYELATGEIHIFQAKAVIYASGGNGKFFKVTSNAHTLTGDGQAACYRRGLPLEDMEFFQFHPTGIWRMGILLTEGARGEGGILRNKDGERFMEKYAPVMKDLASRDVVSRSIYTEIREGRGCGPEGDHVYLDLTHLPPEQLDAKLPDITEFARTYLGIEPYTDPIPIQPTAHYAMGGIPTNVEGEVLADNTTVVPGLYAAGEVACVSVHGANRLGTNSLLDINVFGKRSGIAAAKYAAENDYVELPENPAELVVDLVERLRNSTGTERVADLRNELQETMDANVSVFRTEQTIKTAVEKIAELRERYKNVSIQDKGKRFNTDLLEAIELGNLLDLAEVMAVSALARKESRGGHYREDYPNRDDVNFMRHTMAYREVAADGKDSVRLDYKPVVTTRYQPMERKY
;
A
#
# COMPACT_ATOMS: atom_id res chain seq x y z
N MET A 1 -28.53 -7.83 15.29
CA MET A 1 -27.48 -6.81 15.48
C MET A 1 -26.84 -7.08 16.83
N LYS A 2 -25.51 -7.25 16.87
CA LYS A 2 -24.76 -7.56 18.09
C LYS A 2 -23.81 -6.40 18.40
N ILE A 3 -23.71 -6.01 19.66
CA ILE A 3 -22.75 -5.00 20.13
C ILE A 3 -21.67 -5.71 20.95
N HIS A 4 -20.43 -5.50 20.56
CA HIS A 4 -19.22 -6.00 21.21
C HIS A 4 -18.48 -4.83 21.85
N LYS A 5 -17.87 -5.07 23.02
CA LYS A 5 -17.03 -4.07 23.71
C LYS A 5 -15.61 -4.61 23.86
N TYR A 6 -14.66 -3.87 23.31
CA TYR A 6 -13.23 -4.14 23.38
C TYR A 6 -12.47 -2.88 23.78
N ASP A 7 -11.31 -3.00 24.39
CA ASP A 7 -10.47 -1.83 24.67
C ASP A 7 -9.86 -1.33 23.35
N THR A 8 -9.35 -2.26 22.55
CA THR A 8 -8.74 -2.00 21.25
C THR A 8 -9.37 -2.87 20.16
N VAL A 9 -9.70 -2.28 19.02
CA VAL A 9 -10.13 -2.99 17.81
C VAL A 9 -9.14 -2.72 16.70
N ILE A 10 -8.63 -3.77 16.07
CA ILE A 10 -7.70 -3.69 14.94
C ILE A 10 -8.45 -4.15 13.69
N VAL A 11 -8.43 -3.32 12.64
CA VAL A 11 -9.09 -3.58 11.36
C VAL A 11 -8.04 -3.97 10.32
N GLY A 12 -7.88 -5.26 10.10
CA GLY A 12 -6.93 -5.87 9.19
C GLY A 12 -5.94 -6.79 9.90
N ALA A 13 -5.67 -7.95 9.30
CA ALA A 13 -4.75 -8.96 9.82
C ALA A 13 -3.57 -9.23 8.88
N GLY A 14 -3.13 -8.21 8.15
CA GLY A 14 -1.84 -8.21 7.47
C GLY A 14 -0.69 -8.04 8.45
N GLY A 15 0.52 -7.79 7.93
CA GLY A 15 1.71 -7.65 8.78
C GLY A 15 1.59 -6.53 9.83
N ALA A 16 1.07 -5.36 9.46
CA ALA A 16 0.90 -4.24 10.39
C ALA A 16 -0.12 -4.56 11.49
N GLY A 17 -1.29 -5.08 11.10
CA GLY A 17 -2.35 -5.41 12.03
C GLY A 17 -1.97 -6.50 13.02
N MET A 18 -1.28 -7.55 12.56
CA MET A 18 -0.78 -8.60 13.46
C MET A 18 0.38 -8.12 14.34
N ARG A 19 1.29 -7.28 13.84
CA ARG A 19 2.34 -6.68 14.68
C ARG A 19 1.73 -5.81 15.78
N ALA A 20 0.72 -5.01 15.45
CA ALA A 20 -0.04 -4.22 16.41
C ALA A 20 -0.77 -5.10 17.43
N ALA A 21 -1.41 -6.19 16.99
CA ALA A 21 -2.13 -7.12 17.85
C ALA A 21 -1.21 -7.80 18.89
N ILE A 22 0.00 -8.21 18.49
CA ILE A 22 1.02 -8.77 19.39
C ILE A 22 1.39 -7.80 20.51
N GLU A 23 1.38 -6.49 20.26
CA GLU A 23 1.67 -5.49 21.29
C GLU A 23 0.43 -5.11 22.11
N ALA A 24 -0.71 -4.89 21.45
CA ALA A 24 -1.92 -4.43 22.11
C ALA A 24 -2.50 -5.50 23.06
N THR A 25 -2.54 -6.77 22.63
CA THR A 25 -3.13 -7.88 23.41
C THR A 25 -2.43 -8.13 24.74
N LYS A 26 -1.16 -7.73 24.88
CA LYS A 26 -0.41 -7.80 26.13
C LYS A 26 -0.86 -6.77 27.18
N ARG A 27 -1.65 -5.77 26.77
CA ARG A 27 -1.93 -4.54 27.54
C ARG A 27 -3.41 -4.20 27.61
N SER A 28 -4.20 -4.61 26.61
CA SER A 28 -5.62 -4.29 26.51
C SER A 28 -6.42 -5.46 25.92
N ARG A 29 -7.73 -5.52 26.22
CA ARG A 29 -8.62 -6.50 25.60
C ARG A 29 -8.79 -6.14 24.12
N THR A 30 -8.16 -6.91 23.24
CA THR A 30 -8.03 -6.60 21.82
C THR A 30 -8.83 -7.57 20.94
N ALA A 31 -9.55 -7.04 19.95
CA ALA A 31 -10.14 -7.81 18.85
C ALA A 31 -9.47 -7.46 17.52
N VAL A 32 -9.21 -8.46 16.67
CA VAL A 32 -8.74 -8.25 15.30
C VAL A 32 -9.84 -8.65 14.32
N LEU A 33 -10.37 -7.69 13.58
CA LEU A 33 -11.34 -7.90 12.50
C LEU A 33 -10.59 -8.00 11.18
N THR A 34 -10.88 -9.02 10.38
CA THR A 34 -10.25 -9.17 9.06
C THR A 34 -11.23 -9.77 8.08
N LYS A 35 -11.31 -9.21 6.86
CA LYS A 35 -12.18 -9.74 5.81
C LYS A 35 -11.67 -11.05 5.20
N LEU A 36 -10.43 -11.41 5.50
CA LEU A 36 -9.78 -12.65 5.10
C LEU A 36 -9.30 -13.43 6.30
N TYR A 37 -9.03 -14.72 6.13
CA TYR A 37 -8.15 -15.40 7.08
C TYR A 37 -6.76 -14.72 7.11
N PRO A 38 -6.13 -14.48 8.29
CA PRO A 38 -4.95 -13.63 8.43
C PRO A 38 -3.80 -13.93 7.45
N THR A 39 -3.50 -15.22 7.25
CA THR A 39 -2.41 -15.68 6.36
C THR A 39 -2.73 -15.57 4.86
N ARG A 40 -3.91 -15.06 4.50
CA ARG A 40 -4.29 -14.72 3.11
C ARG A 40 -4.08 -13.24 2.78
N SER A 41 -3.66 -12.44 3.75
CA SER A 41 -3.37 -11.01 3.53
C SER A 41 -2.25 -10.79 2.52
N HIS A 42 -2.31 -9.67 1.80
CA HIS A 42 -1.38 -9.39 0.68
C HIS A 42 0.09 -9.29 1.12
N THR A 43 0.39 -9.01 2.39
CA THR A 43 1.75 -9.10 2.95
C THR A 43 2.44 -10.43 2.60
N GLY A 44 1.69 -11.53 2.53
CA GLY A 44 2.22 -12.85 2.20
C GLY A 44 2.77 -12.97 0.77
N ALA A 45 2.41 -12.06 -0.13
CA ALA A 45 2.90 -12.01 -1.50
C ALA A 45 4.17 -11.14 -1.65
N ALA A 46 4.65 -10.49 -0.59
CA ALA A 46 5.87 -9.70 -0.68
C ALA A 46 7.11 -10.61 -0.76
N GLN A 47 8.03 -10.30 -1.67
CA GLN A 47 9.13 -11.19 -2.03
C GLN A 47 10.50 -10.67 -1.54
N GLY A 48 10.86 -9.46 -1.98
CA GLY A 48 12.25 -8.99 -2.04
C GLY A 48 13.03 -8.93 -0.73
N GLY A 49 12.41 -8.51 0.37
CA GLY A 49 13.08 -8.40 1.67
C GLY A 49 12.57 -7.24 2.54
N MET A 50 13.22 -7.06 3.69
CA MET A 50 12.99 -5.98 4.66
C MET A 50 14.33 -5.28 4.95
N ALA A 51 14.37 -3.95 4.76
CA ALA A 51 15.60 -3.18 4.99
C ALA A 51 15.94 -3.05 6.47
N ALA A 52 17.21 -3.26 6.83
CA ALA A 52 17.76 -2.86 8.13
C ALA A 52 19.29 -2.75 8.06
N ALA A 53 19.87 -1.67 8.59
CA ALA A 53 21.32 -1.45 8.63
C ALA A 53 22.01 -2.33 9.68
N LEU A 54 21.97 -3.65 9.49
CA LEU A 54 22.56 -4.64 10.40
C LEU A 54 24.09 -4.74 10.29
N ALA A 55 24.65 -4.29 9.16
CA ALA A 55 26.06 -4.41 8.83
C ALA A 55 26.62 -5.85 8.93
N ASN A 56 25.80 -6.86 8.59
CA ASN A 56 26.21 -8.27 8.70
C ASN A 56 27.13 -8.74 7.56
N VAL A 57 27.05 -8.08 6.39
CA VAL A 57 27.78 -8.47 5.17
C VAL A 57 28.77 -7.41 4.70
N GLU A 58 28.51 -6.14 5.00
CA GLU A 58 29.39 -5.00 4.74
C GLU A 58 29.03 -3.87 5.72
N GLU A 59 29.89 -2.85 5.84
CA GLU A 59 29.62 -1.70 6.71
C GLU A 59 28.37 -0.94 6.26
N ASP A 60 27.52 -0.57 7.23
CA ASP A 60 26.26 0.12 6.97
C ASP A 60 25.88 1.02 8.15
N ASN A 61 24.96 1.96 7.92
CA ASN A 61 24.49 2.92 8.91
C ASN A 61 23.01 3.25 8.70
N TRP A 62 22.23 3.29 9.79
CA TRP A 62 20.83 3.72 9.76
C TRP A 62 20.68 5.12 9.17
N GLU A 63 21.69 5.97 9.33
CA GLU A 63 21.69 7.32 8.82
C GLU A 63 21.74 7.36 7.28
N TRP A 64 22.49 6.45 6.65
CA TRP A 64 22.49 6.28 5.19
C TRP A 64 21.13 5.78 4.71
N HIS A 65 20.48 4.91 5.48
CA HIS A 65 19.11 4.47 5.20
C HIS A 65 18.10 5.63 5.31
N THR A 66 18.24 6.51 6.29
CA THR A 66 17.40 7.73 6.36
C THR A 66 17.61 8.60 5.13
N PHE A 67 18.86 8.86 4.74
CA PHE A 67 19.16 9.63 3.51
C PHE A 67 18.54 9.00 2.26
N ASP A 68 18.74 7.70 2.06
CA ASP A 68 18.18 6.95 0.92
C ASP A 68 16.65 7.07 0.91
N THR A 69 16.01 6.95 2.07
CA THR A 69 14.55 7.02 2.18
C THR A 69 14.03 8.41 1.81
N VAL A 70 14.67 9.48 2.32
CA VAL A 70 14.30 10.87 2.02
C VAL A 70 14.52 11.21 0.55
N LYS A 71 15.69 10.86 -0.02
CA LYS A 71 15.98 11.02 -1.46
C LYS A 71 15.03 10.14 -2.29
N GLY A 72 14.76 8.94 -1.83
CA GLY A 72 13.91 7.92 -2.47
C GLY A 72 12.49 8.41 -2.67
N GLY A 73 11.89 8.98 -1.62
CA GLY A 73 10.56 9.61 -1.64
C GLY A 73 10.53 11.03 -2.19
N ASP A 74 11.62 11.46 -2.84
CA ASP A 74 11.74 12.73 -3.57
C ASP A 74 11.42 13.96 -2.71
N TYR A 75 11.95 13.93 -1.47
CA TYR A 75 11.84 15.00 -0.47
C TYR A 75 10.41 15.31 0.01
N LEU A 76 9.45 14.44 -0.31
CA LEU A 76 8.09 14.47 0.26
C LEU A 76 7.95 13.48 1.43
N VAL A 77 9.07 13.10 2.04
CA VAL A 77 9.10 12.22 3.21
C VAL A 77 9.24 13.08 4.45
N ASP A 78 8.42 12.81 5.46
CA ASP A 78 8.58 13.40 6.79
C ASP A 78 9.86 12.83 7.42
N GLN A 79 10.87 13.68 7.58
CA GLN A 79 12.24 13.23 7.89
C GLN A 79 12.39 12.67 9.30
N ASP A 80 11.58 13.14 10.24
CA ASP A 80 11.46 12.57 11.59
C ASP A 80 10.91 11.13 11.54
N ALA A 81 9.89 10.89 10.71
CA ALA A 81 9.35 9.56 10.48
C ALA A 81 10.36 8.63 9.79
N ALA A 82 11.13 9.12 8.80
CA ALA A 82 12.19 8.36 8.15
C ALA A 82 13.35 8.02 9.08
N GLU A 83 13.69 8.92 10.01
CA GLU A 83 14.70 8.68 11.04
C GLU A 83 14.24 7.58 12.00
N ILE A 84 12.99 7.63 12.46
CA ILE A 84 12.38 6.57 13.28
C ILE A 84 12.40 5.23 12.54
N LEU A 85 11.92 5.21 11.29
CA LEU A 85 11.88 4.01 10.45
C LEU A 85 13.27 3.35 10.36
N ALA A 86 14.30 4.13 10.05
CA ALA A 86 15.66 3.62 9.83
C ALA A 86 16.34 3.18 11.13
N LYS A 87 16.17 3.93 12.23
CA LYS A 87 16.73 3.56 13.55
C LYS A 87 16.09 2.31 14.11
N GLU A 88 14.76 2.23 14.08
CA GLU A 88 14.02 1.10 14.62
C GLU A 88 14.06 -0.13 13.69
N ALA A 89 14.55 0.00 12.46
CA ALA A 89 14.69 -1.12 11.54
C ALA A 89 15.53 -2.28 12.08
N ILE A 90 16.59 -1.94 12.81
CA ILE A 90 17.51 -2.92 13.40
C ILE A 90 16.74 -3.78 14.40
N ASP A 91 16.06 -3.14 15.36
CA ASP A 91 15.28 -3.85 16.37
C ASP A 91 14.07 -4.58 15.77
N ALA A 92 13.41 -4.00 14.76
CA ALA A 92 12.28 -4.63 14.10
C ALA A 92 12.66 -5.95 13.40
N VAL A 93 13.80 -5.99 12.70
CA VAL A 93 14.29 -7.23 12.08
C VAL A 93 14.74 -8.26 13.13
N LEU A 94 15.43 -7.82 14.18
CA LEU A 94 15.86 -8.72 15.25
C LEU A 94 14.68 -9.26 16.07
N ASP A 95 13.62 -8.47 16.26
CA ASP A 95 12.37 -8.93 16.89
C ASP A 95 11.75 -10.07 16.07
N LEU A 96 11.67 -9.94 14.74
CA LEU A 96 11.15 -10.99 13.87
C LEU A 96 12.02 -12.26 13.89
N GLU A 97 13.34 -12.11 13.93
CA GLU A 97 14.26 -13.25 14.03
C GLU A 97 14.04 -14.02 15.34
N LYS A 98 13.94 -13.31 16.47
CA LYS A 98 13.64 -13.88 17.80
C LYS A 98 12.24 -14.50 17.87
N MET A 99 11.29 -14.00 17.08
CA MET A 99 9.96 -14.58 16.91
C MET A 99 9.95 -15.87 16.09
N GLY A 100 11.07 -16.21 15.43
CA GLY A 100 11.25 -17.46 14.67
C GLY A 100 11.30 -17.28 13.15
N LEU A 101 11.42 -16.05 12.63
CA LEU A 101 11.47 -15.84 11.19
C LEU A 101 12.73 -16.48 10.56
N PRO A 102 12.59 -17.36 9.57
CA PRO A 102 13.71 -18.08 8.96
C PRO A 102 14.43 -17.24 7.88
N PHE A 103 15.13 -16.18 8.29
CA PHE A 103 16.00 -15.44 7.38
C PHE A 103 17.11 -16.33 6.80
N ASN A 104 17.51 -16.05 5.55
CA ASN A 104 18.74 -16.60 4.98
C ASN A 104 19.94 -16.24 5.84
N ARG A 105 20.93 -17.13 5.87
CA ARG A 105 22.09 -17.02 6.74
C ARG A 105 23.37 -16.80 5.95
N THR A 106 24.25 -15.97 6.50
CA THR A 106 25.65 -15.87 6.06
C THR A 106 26.41 -17.15 6.46
N PRO A 107 27.62 -17.39 5.94
CA PRO A 107 28.46 -18.51 6.38
C PRO A 107 28.73 -18.54 7.89
N ASN A 108 28.66 -17.38 8.57
CA ASN A 108 28.89 -17.26 10.01
C ASN A 108 27.58 -17.34 10.82
N GLY A 109 26.43 -17.61 10.19
CA GLY A 109 25.13 -17.82 10.87
C GLY A 109 24.33 -16.55 11.17
N THR A 110 24.81 -15.36 10.79
CA THR A 110 24.05 -14.11 10.90
C THR A 110 23.04 -13.97 9.76
N ILE A 111 22.11 -13.00 9.85
CA ILE A 111 21.13 -12.72 8.78
C ILE A 111 21.87 -12.22 7.53
N ASP A 112 21.64 -12.88 6.40
CA ASP A 112 22.19 -12.46 5.10
C ASP A 112 21.43 -11.27 4.52
N GLN A 113 22.13 -10.45 3.74
CA GLN A 113 21.59 -9.22 3.16
C GLN A 113 22.01 -9.08 1.69
N ARG A 114 21.08 -8.62 0.85
CA ARG A 114 21.32 -8.38 -0.57
C ARG A 114 21.07 -6.93 -0.98
N ARG A 115 21.51 -6.59 -2.19
CA ARG A 115 21.25 -5.28 -2.81
C ARG A 115 19.77 -5.16 -3.18
N PHE A 116 19.28 -3.93 -3.17
CA PHE A 116 17.95 -3.57 -3.64
C PHE A 116 17.97 -2.16 -4.24
N GLY A 117 16.94 -1.80 -5.02
CA GLY A 117 16.91 -0.52 -5.73
C GLY A 117 16.90 0.67 -4.77
N GLY A 118 17.72 1.67 -5.06
CA GLY A 118 17.79 2.92 -4.30
C GLY A 118 18.41 2.84 -2.90
N HIS A 119 19.13 1.77 -2.56
CA HIS A 119 19.92 1.69 -1.33
C HIS A 119 21.41 1.96 -1.59
N SER A 120 22.00 2.87 -0.83
CA SER A 120 23.39 3.29 -1.00
C SER A 120 24.14 3.48 0.31
N ARG A 121 25.47 3.38 0.25
CA ARG A 121 26.40 3.77 1.32
C ARG A 121 26.88 5.22 1.11
N ASN A 122 27.38 5.86 2.17
CA ASN A 122 27.97 7.20 2.11
C ASN A 122 27.13 8.22 1.33
N HIS A 123 25.83 8.32 1.63
CA HIS A 123 24.92 9.31 1.04
C HIS A 123 24.83 9.29 -0.50
N GLY A 124 24.76 8.10 -1.11
CA GLY A 124 24.57 7.95 -2.55
C GLY A 124 25.81 7.52 -3.32
N GLU A 125 26.92 7.20 -2.66
CA GLU A 125 28.19 6.90 -3.33
C GLU A 125 28.15 5.59 -4.12
N ALA A 126 27.65 4.51 -3.51
CA ALA A 126 27.61 3.18 -4.14
C ALA A 126 26.49 2.31 -3.56
N PRO A 127 26.00 1.28 -4.29
CA PRO A 127 25.00 0.36 -3.78
C PRO A 127 25.42 -0.36 -2.50
N VAL A 128 24.49 -0.51 -1.54
CA VAL A 128 24.70 -1.23 -0.27
C VAL A 128 23.74 -2.43 -0.12
N ARG A 129 24.18 -3.46 0.61
CA ARG A 129 23.44 -4.69 0.91
C ARG A 129 22.72 -4.58 2.25
N ARG A 130 21.49 -4.06 2.22
CA ARG A 130 20.71 -3.81 3.43
C ARG A 130 19.37 -4.56 3.49
N SER A 131 19.00 -5.26 2.41
CA SER A 131 17.76 -6.04 2.33
C SER A 131 17.92 -7.41 2.99
N CYS A 132 17.35 -7.58 4.19
CA CYS A 132 17.26 -8.88 4.88
C CYS A 132 16.16 -9.72 4.22
N TYR A 133 16.42 -11.01 3.97
CA TYR A 133 15.51 -11.81 3.14
C TYR A 133 15.38 -13.27 3.57
N ALA A 134 14.27 -13.89 3.15
CA ALA A 134 14.01 -15.33 3.24
C ALA A 134 13.61 -15.84 1.85
N ALA A 135 14.60 -16.33 1.09
CA ALA A 135 14.56 -16.56 -0.35
C ALA A 135 13.89 -15.37 -1.06
N ASP A 136 12.98 -15.57 -1.99
CA ASP A 136 12.11 -14.55 -2.57
C ASP A 136 10.69 -14.60 -2.00
N ARG A 137 10.53 -15.02 -0.73
CA ARG A 137 9.22 -15.17 -0.04
C ARG A 137 9.21 -14.53 1.35
N THR A 138 9.93 -13.43 1.50
CA THR A 138 10.12 -12.76 2.80
C THR A 138 8.80 -12.38 3.46
N GLY A 139 7.86 -11.83 2.68
CA GLY A 139 6.53 -11.47 3.15
C GLY A 139 5.70 -12.65 3.63
N HIS A 140 5.77 -13.79 2.92
CA HIS A 140 5.16 -15.04 3.37
C HIS A 140 5.68 -15.44 4.76
N MET A 141 7.00 -15.43 4.94
CA MET A 141 7.63 -15.81 6.20
C MET A 141 7.31 -14.83 7.34
N ILE A 142 7.29 -13.52 7.07
CA ILE A 142 6.84 -12.51 8.04
C ILE A 142 5.39 -12.79 8.46
N LEU A 143 4.48 -12.98 7.50
CA LEU A 143 3.06 -13.17 7.77
C LEU A 143 2.80 -14.43 8.60
N GLN A 144 3.46 -15.55 8.28
CA GLN A 144 3.38 -16.80 9.05
C GLN A 144 3.94 -16.62 10.47
N THR A 145 5.11 -15.99 10.60
CA THR A 145 5.77 -15.77 11.90
C THR A 145 4.90 -14.90 12.81
N LEU A 146 4.35 -13.80 12.29
CA LEU A 146 3.46 -12.92 13.04
C LEU A 146 2.17 -13.65 13.43
N TYR A 147 1.57 -14.42 12.52
CA TYR A 147 0.37 -15.19 12.83
C TYR A 147 0.60 -16.22 13.93
N GLN A 148 1.71 -16.97 13.89
CA GLN A 148 2.07 -17.93 14.94
C GLN A 148 2.28 -17.25 16.30
N ASN A 149 2.84 -16.04 16.30
CA ASN A 149 2.99 -15.25 17.53
C ASN A 149 1.64 -14.71 18.02
N CYS A 150 0.73 -14.29 17.15
CA CYS A 150 -0.65 -13.97 17.55
C CYS A 150 -1.35 -15.17 18.21
N VAL A 151 -1.17 -16.39 17.68
CA VAL A 151 -1.70 -17.62 18.30
C VAL A 151 -1.08 -17.85 19.69
N LYS A 152 0.24 -17.69 19.82
CA LYS A 152 0.95 -17.81 21.11
C LYS A 152 0.43 -16.82 22.16
N GLU A 153 0.18 -15.56 21.75
CA GLU A 153 -0.28 -14.50 22.64
C GLU A 153 -1.81 -14.53 22.88
N GLY A 154 -2.54 -15.46 22.28
CA GLY A 154 -3.99 -15.62 22.48
C GLY A 154 -4.83 -14.50 21.85
N VAL A 155 -4.38 -13.92 20.72
CA VAL A 155 -5.11 -12.86 20.01
C VAL A 155 -6.48 -13.37 19.55
N GLU A 156 -7.54 -12.60 19.83
CA GLU A 156 -8.90 -12.90 19.40
C GLU A 156 -9.15 -12.37 17.97
N PHE A 157 -9.43 -13.29 17.05
CA PHE A 157 -9.71 -12.97 15.64
C PHE A 157 -11.18 -13.15 15.30
N PHE A 158 -11.73 -12.15 14.60
CA PHE A 158 -12.99 -12.23 13.88
C PHE A 158 -12.66 -12.31 12.38
N ASN A 159 -12.53 -13.55 11.91
CA ASN A 159 -12.19 -13.84 10.52
C ASN A 159 -13.40 -13.68 9.61
N GLU A 160 -13.18 -13.14 8.41
CA GLU A 160 -14.21 -12.87 7.39
C GLU A 160 -15.26 -11.83 7.86
N PHE A 161 -14.80 -10.84 8.62
CA PHE A 161 -15.56 -9.65 9.03
C PHE A 161 -15.14 -8.44 8.19
N TYR A 162 -16.07 -7.90 7.42
CA TYR A 162 -15.88 -6.72 6.58
C TYR A 162 -16.24 -5.48 7.38
N VAL A 163 -15.26 -4.64 7.72
CA VAL A 163 -15.54 -3.34 8.33
C VAL A 163 -16.05 -2.39 7.25
N LEU A 164 -17.26 -1.87 7.44
CA LEU A 164 -17.97 -1.07 6.45
C LEU A 164 -18.08 0.40 6.85
N ASP A 165 -17.83 0.72 8.11
CA ASP A 165 -17.95 2.09 8.61
C ASP A 165 -17.13 2.34 9.89
N GLN A 166 -16.64 3.57 10.00
CA GLN A 166 -15.98 4.12 11.19
C GLN A 166 -17.00 4.89 12.03
N LEU A 167 -17.11 4.61 13.32
CA LEU A 167 -17.96 5.40 14.21
C LEU A 167 -17.19 6.59 14.76
N ILE A 168 -17.63 7.80 14.40
CA ILE A 168 -17.12 9.05 14.95
C ILE A 168 -18.24 9.72 15.75
N THR A 169 -17.94 10.08 16.99
CA THR A 169 -18.82 10.85 17.88
C THR A 169 -18.13 12.17 18.24
N GLU A 170 -18.89 13.24 18.43
CA GLU A 170 -18.37 14.50 18.93
C GLU A 170 -18.58 14.59 20.45
N VAL A 171 -17.49 14.77 21.20
CA VAL A 171 -17.50 14.95 22.66
C VAL A 171 -16.80 16.25 22.97
N ASP A 172 -17.50 17.20 23.59
CA ASP A 172 -16.99 18.54 23.93
C ASP A 172 -16.39 19.28 22.71
N GLY A 173 -17.00 19.15 21.54
CA GLY A 173 -16.54 19.75 20.29
C GLY A 173 -15.37 19.02 19.62
N VAL A 174 -14.96 17.85 20.14
CA VAL A 174 -13.85 17.05 19.59
C VAL A 174 -14.38 15.76 18.98
N LYS A 175 -14.06 15.52 17.70
CA LYS A 175 -14.34 14.25 17.02
C LYS A 175 -13.48 13.14 17.61
N LYS A 176 -14.11 12.08 18.11
CA LYS A 176 -13.45 10.90 18.70
C LYS A 176 -13.94 9.62 18.01
N SER A 177 -13.08 8.61 17.98
CA SER A 177 -13.51 7.25 17.59
C SER A 177 -14.38 6.64 18.68
N ALA A 178 -15.49 6.02 18.28
CA ALA A 178 -16.35 5.23 19.17
C ALA A 178 -16.31 3.72 18.86
N GLY A 179 -15.63 3.30 17.78
CA GLY A 179 -15.64 1.93 17.29
C GLY A 179 -15.87 1.80 15.79
N VAL A 180 -16.30 0.62 15.35
CA VAL A 180 -16.56 0.31 13.94
C VAL A 180 -17.83 -0.53 13.76
N VAL A 181 -18.38 -0.51 12.55
CA VAL A 181 -19.47 -1.40 12.14
C VAL A 181 -18.95 -2.40 11.12
N ALA A 182 -19.24 -3.68 11.33
CA ALA A 182 -18.78 -4.77 10.48
C ALA A 182 -19.91 -5.69 10.05
N TYR A 183 -19.73 -6.30 8.88
CA TYR A 183 -20.58 -7.33 8.31
C TYR A 183 -19.86 -8.69 8.40
N GLU A 184 -20.50 -9.66 9.05
CA GLU A 184 -19.99 -11.05 9.14
C GLU A 184 -20.35 -11.81 7.86
N LEU A 185 -19.36 -12.17 7.04
CA LEU A 185 -19.58 -12.86 5.76
C LEU A 185 -20.39 -14.16 5.93
N ALA A 186 -20.08 -14.94 6.96
CA ALA A 186 -20.65 -16.27 7.15
C ALA A 186 -22.18 -16.26 7.39
N THR A 187 -22.69 -15.21 8.04
CA THR A 187 -24.08 -15.14 8.49
C THR A 187 -24.88 -14.03 7.81
N GLY A 188 -24.19 -12.99 7.35
CA GLY A 188 -24.77 -11.73 6.90
C GLY A 188 -25.28 -10.83 8.02
N GLU A 189 -24.87 -11.09 9.27
CA GLU A 189 -25.21 -10.24 10.42
C GLU A 189 -24.32 -8.99 10.48
N ILE A 190 -24.93 -7.88 10.91
CA ILE A 190 -24.22 -6.63 11.21
C ILE A 190 -23.87 -6.57 12.70
N HIS A 191 -22.60 -6.28 12.96
CA HIS A 191 -21.96 -6.22 14.27
C HIS A 191 -21.42 -4.82 14.50
N ILE A 192 -21.60 -4.30 15.72
CA ILE A 192 -20.99 -3.05 16.18
C ILE A 192 -19.89 -3.44 17.16
N PHE A 193 -18.67 -2.96 16.92
CA PHE A 193 -17.55 -3.12 17.83
C PHE A 193 -17.25 -1.76 18.46
N GLN A 194 -17.80 -1.51 19.64
CA GLN A 194 -17.49 -0.32 20.42
C GLN A 194 -16.10 -0.48 21.03
N ALA A 195 -15.24 0.52 20.84
CA ALA A 195 -13.86 0.47 21.27
C ALA A 195 -13.39 1.81 21.82
N LYS A 196 -12.39 1.78 22.70
CA LYS A 196 -11.69 2.98 23.15
C LYS A 196 -10.66 3.42 22.11
N ALA A 197 -9.98 2.45 21.49
CA ALA A 197 -9.06 2.68 20.40
C ALA A 197 -9.36 1.78 19.19
N VAL A 198 -9.28 2.33 17.99
CA VAL A 198 -9.39 1.62 16.71
C VAL A 198 -8.11 1.82 15.91
N ILE A 199 -7.52 0.74 15.39
CA ILE A 199 -6.34 0.77 14.51
C ILE A 199 -6.72 0.25 13.12
N TYR A 200 -6.59 1.07 12.09
CA TYR A 200 -6.69 0.62 10.70
C TYR A 200 -5.35 0.04 10.22
N ALA A 201 -5.41 -1.18 9.69
CA ALA A 201 -4.30 -1.89 9.06
C ALA A 201 -4.79 -2.71 7.84
N SER A 202 -5.72 -2.13 7.07
CA SER A 202 -6.48 -2.81 6.02
C SER A 202 -5.76 -2.96 4.67
N GLY A 203 -4.52 -2.47 4.55
CA GLY A 203 -3.74 -2.50 3.30
C GLY A 203 -4.12 -1.39 2.31
N GLY A 204 -3.55 -1.45 1.11
CA GLY A 204 -3.75 -0.46 0.04
C GLY A 204 -4.99 -0.68 -0.84
N ASN A 205 -4.98 -0.05 -2.00
CA ASN A 205 -6.17 0.16 -2.84
C ASN A 205 -5.96 -0.02 -4.35
N GLY A 206 -4.90 -0.72 -4.79
CA GLY A 206 -4.54 -0.78 -6.21
C GLY A 206 -5.48 -1.57 -7.13
N LYS A 207 -6.64 -2.06 -6.66
CA LYS A 207 -7.63 -2.76 -7.49
C LYS A 207 -8.54 -1.87 -8.32
N PHE A 208 -8.36 -0.55 -8.28
CA PHE A 208 -8.92 0.34 -9.31
C PHE A 208 -8.02 0.45 -10.55
N PHE A 209 -6.86 -0.21 -10.60
CA PHE A 209 -6.06 -0.39 -11.82
C PHE A 209 -6.31 -1.78 -12.44
N LYS A 210 -6.28 -1.86 -13.76
CA LYS A 210 -6.44 -3.12 -14.51
C LYS A 210 -5.21 -3.99 -14.33
N VAL A 211 -4.02 -3.44 -14.59
CA VAL A 211 -2.75 -4.15 -14.41
C VAL A 211 -2.14 -3.78 -13.06
N THR A 212 -2.40 -4.64 -12.07
CA THR A 212 -1.98 -4.46 -10.68
C THR A 212 -1.46 -5.76 -10.08
N SER A 213 -0.38 -5.64 -9.31
CA SER A 213 0.20 -6.76 -8.54
C SER A 213 -0.55 -7.03 -7.24
N ASN A 214 -1.48 -6.15 -6.87
CA ASN A 214 -2.27 -6.29 -5.65
C ASN A 214 -3.23 -7.49 -5.74
N ALA A 215 -3.50 -8.11 -4.59
CA ALA A 215 -4.53 -9.14 -4.48
C ALA A 215 -5.91 -8.53 -4.77
N HIS A 216 -6.88 -9.36 -5.20
CA HIS A 216 -8.26 -8.94 -5.48
C HIS A 216 -8.93 -8.20 -4.32
N THR A 217 -8.44 -8.42 -3.11
CA THR A 217 -8.98 -7.91 -1.85
C THR A 217 -8.43 -6.55 -1.45
N LEU A 218 -7.52 -5.93 -2.21
CA LEU A 218 -6.96 -4.60 -1.89
C LEU A 218 -7.78 -3.48 -2.53
N THR A 219 -8.89 -3.18 -1.88
CA THR A 219 -9.97 -2.28 -2.33
C THR A 219 -10.06 -0.99 -1.53
N GLY A 220 -9.10 -0.74 -0.62
CA GLY A 220 -9.00 0.51 0.14
C GLY A 220 -10.10 0.74 1.18
N ASP A 221 -10.65 -0.33 1.74
CA ASP A 221 -11.87 -0.25 2.58
C ASP A 221 -11.71 0.67 3.80
N GLY A 222 -10.57 0.60 4.50
CA GLY A 222 -10.28 1.48 5.65
C GLY A 222 -10.16 2.96 5.25
N GLN A 223 -9.49 3.24 4.13
CA GLN A 223 -9.40 4.61 3.58
C GLN A 223 -10.79 5.15 3.25
N ALA A 224 -11.62 4.36 2.57
CA ALA A 224 -12.99 4.74 2.21
C ALA A 224 -13.87 4.95 3.46
N ALA A 225 -13.76 4.10 4.48
CA ALA A 225 -14.52 4.23 5.73
C ALA A 225 -14.18 5.53 6.47
N CYS A 226 -12.89 5.87 6.59
CA CYS A 226 -12.45 7.14 7.19
C CYS A 226 -12.86 8.35 6.34
N TYR A 227 -12.66 8.28 5.02
CA TYR A 227 -12.98 9.35 4.08
C TYR A 227 -14.48 9.71 4.09
N ARG A 228 -15.37 8.71 4.12
CA ARG A 228 -16.83 8.91 4.21
C ARG A 228 -17.27 9.57 5.50
N ARG A 229 -16.47 9.47 6.57
CA ARG A 229 -16.66 10.17 7.85
C ARG A 229 -15.99 11.54 7.91
N GLY A 230 -15.56 12.07 6.76
CA GLY A 230 -15.01 13.41 6.62
C GLY A 230 -13.59 13.56 7.15
N LEU A 231 -12.88 12.45 7.37
CA LEU A 231 -11.45 12.47 7.64
C LEU A 231 -10.67 12.59 6.31
N PRO A 232 -9.52 13.28 6.29
CA PRO A 232 -8.74 13.42 5.07
C PRO A 232 -8.08 12.11 4.64
N LEU A 233 -7.77 12.03 3.35
CA LEU A 233 -6.74 11.14 2.81
C LEU A 233 -5.57 12.00 2.32
N GLU A 234 -4.35 11.53 2.55
CA GLU A 234 -3.10 12.23 2.23
C GLU A 234 -2.43 11.58 1.02
N ASP A 235 -1.91 12.37 0.08
CA ASP A 235 -0.99 11.96 -0.99
C ASP A 235 -1.49 10.85 -1.94
N MET A 236 -2.80 10.78 -2.15
CA MET A 236 -3.46 9.72 -2.93
C MET A 236 -3.07 9.67 -4.42
N GLU A 237 -2.55 10.78 -4.98
CA GLU A 237 -2.03 10.84 -6.36
C GLU A 237 -0.71 10.09 -6.56
N PHE A 238 0.01 9.83 -5.47
CA PHE A 238 1.27 9.10 -5.48
C PHE A 238 0.99 7.60 -5.40
N PHE A 239 0.99 6.97 -6.57
CA PHE A 239 0.86 5.53 -6.72
C PHE A 239 2.11 4.96 -7.38
N GLN A 240 2.70 3.92 -6.80
CA GLN A 240 3.91 3.32 -7.33
C GLN A 240 3.59 2.21 -8.32
N PHE A 241 4.24 2.28 -9.48
CA PHE A 241 4.25 1.24 -10.49
C PHE A 241 5.55 0.45 -10.36
N HIS A 242 5.46 -0.83 -10.00
CA HIS A 242 6.61 -1.72 -9.95
C HIS A 242 7.10 -2.02 -11.37
N PRO A 243 8.41 -1.96 -11.65
CA PRO A 243 8.91 -2.11 -13.02
C PRO A 243 8.63 -3.48 -13.66
N THR A 244 8.70 -4.55 -12.87
CA THR A 244 8.69 -5.94 -13.35
C THR A 244 7.48 -6.72 -12.86
N GLY A 245 6.28 -6.33 -13.31
CA GLY A 245 5.12 -7.24 -13.24
C GLY A 245 5.06 -8.09 -14.51
N ILE A 246 4.65 -9.36 -14.39
CA ILE A 246 4.43 -10.22 -15.57
C ILE A 246 3.46 -9.52 -16.51
N TRP A 247 3.82 -9.44 -17.79
CA TRP A 247 3.04 -8.75 -18.82
C TRP A 247 1.55 -9.16 -18.80
N ARG A 248 0.66 -8.17 -18.87
CA ARG A 248 -0.81 -8.21 -18.70
C ARG A 248 -1.32 -8.65 -17.34
N MET A 249 -0.77 -9.71 -16.77
CA MET A 249 -1.24 -10.29 -15.51
C MET A 249 -0.91 -9.44 -14.29
N GLY A 250 0.20 -8.69 -14.34
CA GLY A 250 0.66 -7.85 -13.24
C GLY A 250 1.26 -8.61 -12.05
N ILE A 251 1.40 -9.93 -12.11
CA ILE A 251 2.01 -10.72 -11.03
C ILE A 251 3.44 -10.24 -10.81
N LEU A 252 3.79 -9.93 -9.55
CA LEU A 252 5.08 -9.36 -9.21
C LEU A 252 6.23 -10.35 -9.48
N LEU A 253 7.25 -9.88 -10.20
CA LEU A 253 8.58 -10.45 -10.17
C LEU A 253 9.49 -9.54 -9.35
N THR A 254 10.06 -10.09 -8.28
CA THR A 254 10.85 -9.35 -7.29
C THR A 254 11.93 -8.50 -7.92
N GLU A 255 12.07 -7.27 -7.44
CA GLU A 255 13.24 -6.42 -7.74
C GLU A 255 14.56 -7.05 -7.26
N GLY A 256 14.48 -8.03 -6.35
CA GLY A 256 15.61 -8.89 -6.01
C GLY A 256 16.22 -9.59 -7.23
N ALA A 257 15.45 -9.88 -8.28
CA ALA A 257 15.97 -10.46 -9.52
C ALA A 257 17.01 -9.55 -10.18
N ARG A 258 16.75 -8.25 -10.24
CA ARG A 258 17.70 -7.23 -10.68
C ARG A 258 18.86 -7.08 -9.68
N GLY A 259 18.57 -7.18 -8.39
CA GLY A 259 19.58 -7.18 -7.31
C GLY A 259 20.58 -8.33 -7.39
N GLU A 260 20.15 -9.49 -7.90
CA GLU A 260 20.95 -10.69 -8.15
C GLU A 260 21.65 -10.69 -9.51
N GLY A 261 21.42 -9.66 -10.34
CA GLY A 261 22.12 -9.44 -11.62
C GLY A 261 21.24 -9.51 -12.86
N GLY A 262 19.92 -9.67 -12.72
CA GLY A 262 18.98 -9.63 -13.83
C GLY A 262 18.99 -8.30 -14.59
N ILE A 263 18.77 -8.36 -15.90
CA ILE A 263 18.94 -7.23 -16.83
C ILE A 263 17.62 -6.94 -17.54
N LEU A 264 17.27 -5.66 -17.71
CA LEU A 264 16.13 -5.28 -18.56
C LEU A 264 16.58 -5.09 -20.02
N ARG A 265 15.86 -5.73 -20.95
CA ARG A 265 16.15 -5.67 -22.40
C ARG A 265 14.96 -5.24 -23.23
N ASN A 266 15.22 -4.41 -24.24
CA ASN A 266 14.25 -4.06 -25.28
C ASN A 266 14.28 -5.07 -26.45
N LYS A 267 13.50 -4.85 -27.50
CA LYS A 267 13.40 -5.76 -28.66
C LYS A 267 14.72 -5.92 -29.44
N ASP A 268 15.60 -4.93 -29.35
CA ASP A 268 16.90 -4.91 -30.03
C ASP A 268 17.98 -5.63 -29.19
N GLY A 269 17.61 -6.16 -28.02
CA GLY A 269 18.51 -6.83 -27.07
C GLY A 269 19.34 -5.87 -26.21
N GLU A 270 19.12 -4.56 -26.34
CA GLU A 270 19.86 -3.52 -25.62
C GLU A 270 19.50 -3.52 -24.12
N ARG A 271 20.53 -3.40 -23.26
CA ARG A 271 20.36 -3.06 -21.84
C ARG A 271 20.07 -1.57 -21.69
N PHE A 272 18.85 -1.18 -22.02
CA PHE A 272 18.47 0.22 -22.15
C PHE A 272 18.65 1.04 -20.84
N MET A 273 18.64 0.42 -19.66
CA MET A 273 18.82 1.16 -18.40
C MET A 273 20.20 1.82 -18.27
N GLU A 274 21.22 1.39 -19.02
CA GLU A 274 22.52 2.08 -19.06
C GLU A 274 22.44 3.49 -19.67
N LYS A 275 21.44 3.73 -20.54
CA LYS A 275 21.12 5.06 -21.11
C LYS A 275 20.40 5.94 -20.10
N TYR A 276 19.44 5.38 -19.35
CA TYR A 276 18.54 6.15 -18.49
C TYR A 276 19.08 6.42 -17.08
N ALA A 277 19.87 5.49 -16.53
CA ALA A 277 20.50 5.62 -15.22
C ALA A 277 21.93 5.03 -15.26
N PRO A 278 22.94 5.80 -15.74
CA PRO A 278 24.27 5.25 -16.03
C PRO A 278 24.99 4.62 -14.83
N VAL A 279 24.72 5.11 -13.62
CA VAL A 279 25.35 4.63 -12.38
C VAL A 279 24.59 3.42 -11.82
N MET A 280 23.31 3.59 -11.49
CA MET A 280 22.51 2.53 -10.85
C MET A 280 21.93 1.49 -11.82
N LYS A 281 21.81 1.82 -13.11
CA LYS A 281 21.26 0.95 -14.17
C LYS A 281 19.90 0.38 -13.76
N ASP A 282 19.73 -0.93 -13.83
CA ASP A 282 18.50 -1.65 -13.46
C ASP A 282 18.14 -1.51 -11.96
N LEU A 283 19.04 -1.01 -11.11
CA LEU A 283 18.82 -0.75 -9.69
C LEU A 283 18.49 0.73 -9.37
N ALA A 284 18.21 1.54 -10.39
CA ALA A 284 17.63 2.86 -10.19
C ALA A 284 16.26 2.78 -9.47
N SER A 285 15.75 3.93 -9.03
CA SER A 285 14.46 3.97 -8.35
C SER A 285 13.32 3.50 -9.25
N ARG A 286 12.29 2.89 -8.64
CA ARG A 286 11.16 2.26 -9.36
C ARG A 286 10.46 3.20 -10.32
N ASP A 287 10.26 4.46 -9.93
CA ASP A 287 9.64 5.47 -10.77
C ASP A 287 10.45 5.76 -12.05
N VAL A 288 11.79 5.79 -11.94
CA VAL A 288 12.69 6.00 -13.09
C VAL A 288 12.63 4.79 -14.01
N VAL A 289 12.80 3.57 -13.48
CA VAL A 289 12.80 2.34 -14.28
C VAL A 289 11.45 2.14 -14.98
N SER A 290 10.33 2.34 -14.27
CA SER A 290 8.99 2.22 -14.86
C SER A 290 8.73 3.24 -15.98
N ARG A 291 9.19 4.49 -15.84
CA ARG A 291 9.14 5.48 -16.92
C ARG A 291 10.00 5.05 -18.11
N SER A 292 11.23 4.60 -17.86
CA SER A 292 12.14 4.13 -18.92
C SER A 292 11.54 2.98 -19.73
N ILE A 293 10.91 1.99 -19.08
CA ILE A 293 10.25 0.88 -19.78
C ILE A 293 9.13 1.39 -20.70
N TYR A 294 8.24 2.25 -20.20
CA TYR A 294 7.17 2.80 -21.03
C TYR A 294 7.70 3.72 -22.14
N THR A 295 8.80 4.45 -21.92
CA THR A 295 9.47 5.21 -22.97
C THR A 295 9.99 4.29 -24.08
N GLU A 296 10.66 3.18 -23.74
CA GLU A 296 11.09 2.18 -24.73
C GLU A 296 9.91 1.64 -25.56
N ILE A 297 8.82 1.28 -24.89
CA ILE A 297 7.58 0.79 -25.54
C ILE A 297 7.00 1.85 -26.48
N ARG A 298 6.80 3.09 -26.00
CA ARG A 298 6.21 4.21 -26.76
C ARG A 298 7.06 4.65 -27.94
N GLU A 299 8.38 4.52 -27.84
CA GLU A 299 9.31 4.81 -28.93
C GLU A 299 9.49 3.61 -29.89
N GLY A 300 8.63 2.59 -29.78
CA GLY A 300 8.56 1.46 -30.70
C GLY A 300 9.64 0.41 -30.49
N ARG A 301 10.32 0.40 -29.34
CA ARG A 301 11.35 -0.59 -28.95
C ARG A 301 10.83 -1.69 -28.02
N GLY A 302 9.51 -1.74 -27.79
CA GLY A 302 8.90 -2.85 -27.07
C GLY A 302 8.99 -4.19 -27.81
N CYS A 303 8.99 -5.26 -27.03
CA CYS A 303 9.13 -6.66 -27.45
C CYS A 303 7.79 -7.29 -27.84
N GLY A 304 7.87 -8.46 -28.48
CA GLY A 304 6.71 -9.25 -28.90
C GLY A 304 5.99 -8.69 -30.13
N PRO A 305 4.91 -9.37 -30.59
CA PRO A 305 4.19 -8.99 -31.80
C PRO A 305 3.52 -7.62 -31.73
N GLU A 306 3.07 -7.23 -30.53
CA GLU A 306 2.37 -5.96 -30.28
C GLU A 306 3.31 -4.84 -29.84
N GLY A 307 4.59 -5.15 -29.53
CA GLY A 307 5.57 -4.16 -29.10
C GLY A 307 5.24 -3.50 -27.75
N ASP A 308 4.55 -4.21 -26.86
CA ASP A 308 3.85 -3.66 -25.69
C ASP A 308 4.44 -4.10 -24.33
N HIS A 309 5.62 -4.71 -24.34
CA HIS A 309 6.37 -5.10 -23.14
C HIS A 309 7.88 -5.01 -23.35
N VAL A 310 8.66 -5.28 -22.31
CA VAL A 310 10.10 -5.51 -22.41
C VAL A 310 10.45 -6.82 -21.70
N TYR A 311 11.73 -7.19 -21.70
CA TYR A 311 12.18 -8.44 -21.09
C TYR A 311 12.97 -8.21 -19.80
N LEU A 312 12.71 -9.05 -18.79
CA LEU A 312 13.63 -9.33 -17.70
C LEU A 312 14.46 -10.57 -18.08
N ASP A 313 15.75 -10.36 -18.32
CA ASP A 313 16.70 -11.40 -18.70
C ASP A 313 17.49 -11.89 -17.48
N LEU A 314 17.35 -13.19 -17.19
CA LEU A 314 18.06 -13.92 -16.14
C LEU A 314 18.97 -15.02 -16.70
N THR A 315 19.02 -15.17 -18.03
CA THR A 315 19.63 -16.33 -18.72
C THR A 315 21.14 -16.43 -18.54
N HIS A 316 21.79 -15.33 -18.18
CA HIS A 316 23.23 -15.27 -17.87
C HIS A 316 23.57 -15.65 -16.42
N LEU A 317 22.57 -15.82 -15.55
CA LEU A 317 22.78 -16.20 -14.16
C LEU A 317 22.89 -17.72 -14.03
N PRO A 318 23.78 -18.24 -13.16
CA PRO A 318 23.88 -19.68 -12.93
C PRO A 318 22.57 -20.26 -12.37
N PRO A 319 22.07 -21.41 -12.87
CA PRO A 319 20.83 -22.03 -12.40
C PRO A 319 20.79 -22.24 -10.88
N GLU A 320 21.91 -22.63 -10.26
CA GLU A 320 22.01 -22.83 -8.82
C GLU A 320 21.77 -21.54 -8.02
N GLN A 321 22.11 -20.38 -8.57
CA GLN A 321 21.82 -19.08 -7.95
C GLN A 321 20.33 -18.78 -8.02
N LEU A 322 19.70 -19.07 -9.16
CA LEU A 322 18.26 -18.85 -9.37
C LEU A 322 17.44 -19.74 -8.43
N ASP A 323 17.78 -21.03 -8.33
CA ASP A 323 17.08 -21.98 -7.45
C ASP A 323 17.20 -21.62 -5.97
N ALA A 324 18.39 -21.16 -5.56
CA ALA A 324 18.63 -20.83 -4.16
C ALA A 324 17.97 -19.51 -3.74
N LYS A 325 17.88 -18.52 -4.64
CA LYS A 325 17.54 -17.13 -4.27
C LYS A 325 16.27 -16.57 -4.88
N LEU A 326 15.82 -17.14 -6.01
CA LEU A 326 14.70 -16.69 -6.83
C LEU A 326 13.72 -17.86 -7.20
N PRO A 327 13.43 -18.83 -6.31
CA PRO A 327 12.61 -19.98 -6.66
C PRO A 327 11.17 -19.61 -7.04
N ASP A 328 10.50 -18.73 -6.28
CA ASP A 328 9.08 -18.42 -6.52
C ASP A 328 8.91 -17.71 -7.88
N ILE A 329 9.77 -16.75 -8.21
CA ILE A 329 9.63 -16.03 -9.49
C ILE A 329 9.95 -16.90 -10.71
N THR A 330 10.85 -17.88 -10.58
CA THR A 330 11.13 -18.80 -11.68
C THR A 330 9.97 -19.77 -11.88
N GLU A 331 9.35 -20.22 -10.79
CA GLU A 331 8.14 -21.04 -10.85
C GLU A 331 6.94 -20.26 -11.39
N PHE A 332 6.80 -18.96 -11.10
CA PHE A 332 5.76 -18.11 -11.70
C PHE A 332 5.91 -18.00 -13.22
N ALA A 333 7.13 -17.78 -13.71
CA ALA A 333 7.37 -17.75 -15.15
C ALA A 333 7.02 -19.08 -15.83
N ARG A 334 7.40 -20.22 -15.23
CA ARG A 334 7.03 -21.55 -15.72
C ARG A 334 5.52 -21.79 -15.70
N THR A 335 4.88 -21.44 -14.58
CA THR A 335 3.45 -21.74 -14.34
C THR A 335 2.54 -20.87 -15.20
N TYR A 336 2.79 -19.57 -15.26
CA TYR A 336 1.87 -18.61 -15.88
C TYR A 336 2.19 -18.31 -17.34
N LEU A 337 3.45 -18.50 -17.76
CA LEU A 337 3.89 -18.18 -19.12
C LEU A 337 4.39 -19.40 -19.89
N GLY A 338 4.66 -20.54 -19.23
CA GLY A 338 5.28 -21.69 -19.86
C GLY A 338 6.72 -21.43 -20.33
N ILE A 339 7.40 -20.45 -19.71
CA ILE A 339 8.75 -19.99 -20.06
C ILE A 339 9.74 -20.60 -19.07
N GLU A 340 10.93 -21.00 -19.55
CA GLU A 340 12.04 -21.47 -18.72
C GLU A 340 13.04 -20.33 -18.48
N PRO A 341 13.09 -19.71 -17.28
CA PRO A 341 13.92 -18.54 -17.02
C PRO A 341 15.43 -18.77 -17.14
N TYR A 342 15.88 -20.03 -17.16
CA TYR A 342 17.29 -20.35 -17.40
C TYR A 342 17.69 -20.11 -18.86
N THR A 343 16.75 -20.23 -19.80
CA THR A 343 17.03 -20.16 -21.25
C THR A 343 16.31 -19.02 -21.94
N ASP A 344 15.22 -18.54 -21.37
CA ASP A 344 14.29 -17.62 -22.01
C ASP A 344 14.02 -16.39 -21.12
N PRO A 345 14.04 -15.17 -21.68
CA PRO A 345 13.73 -13.97 -20.92
C PRO A 345 12.24 -13.85 -20.60
N ILE A 346 11.91 -13.19 -19.49
CA ILE A 346 10.54 -13.11 -18.97
C ILE A 346 9.88 -11.79 -19.45
N PRO A 347 8.73 -11.81 -20.14
CA PRO A 347 8.01 -10.61 -20.56
C PRO A 347 7.42 -9.87 -19.36
N ILE A 348 7.77 -8.59 -19.23
CA ILE A 348 7.38 -7.75 -18.10
C ILE A 348 6.86 -6.38 -18.54
N GLN A 349 6.04 -5.76 -17.68
CA GLN A 349 5.60 -4.38 -17.81
C GLN A 349 5.49 -3.68 -16.44
N PRO A 350 5.55 -2.33 -16.40
CA PRO A 350 5.25 -1.59 -15.20
C PRO A 350 3.81 -1.85 -14.75
N THR A 351 3.64 -2.12 -13.47
CA THR A 351 2.38 -2.61 -12.89
C THR A 351 2.06 -1.86 -11.61
N ALA A 352 0.81 -1.43 -11.43
CA ALA A 352 0.36 -0.79 -10.19
C ALA A 352 0.67 -1.69 -8.98
N HIS A 353 1.34 -1.15 -7.95
CA HIS A 353 1.91 -1.97 -6.89
C HIS A 353 1.68 -1.48 -5.46
N TYR A 354 1.80 -0.19 -5.20
CA TYR A 354 1.76 0.31 -3.83
C TYR A 354 1.17 1.72 -3.78
N ALA A 355 0.23 1.95 -2.87
CA ALA A 355 -0.26 3.28 -2.57
C ALA A 355 0.69 3.96 -1.58
N MET A 356 1.32 5.08 -1.95
CA MET A 356 2.12 5.86 -0.99
C MET A 356 1.22 6.69 -0.08
N GLY A 357 0.14 7.23 -0.64
CA GLY A 357 -0.90 7.94 0.10
C GLY A 357 -1.83 7.02 0.90
N GLY A 358 -2.56 7.61 1.84
CA GLY A 358 -3.25 6.87 2.89
C GLY A 358 -4.01 7.77 3.87
N ILE A 359 -4.45 7.18 4.98
CA ILE A 359 -4.97 7.91 6.14
C ILE A 359 -3.78 8.63 6.79
N PRO A 360 -3.79 9.98 6.89
CA PRO A 360 -2.67 10.71 7.49
C PRO A 360 -2.51 10.37 8.97
N THR A 361 -1.28 10.11 9.39
CA THR A 361 -0.96 9.87 10.80
C THR A 361 0.23 10.69 11.26
N ASN A 362 0.43 10.80 12.57
CA ASN A 362 1.73 11.15 13.13
C ASN A 362 2.62 9.89 13.29
N VAL A 363 3.82 10.04 13.86
CA VAL A 363 4.80 8.95 14.06
C VAL A 363 4.40 7.90 15.10
N GLU A 364 3.40 8.18 15.95
CA GLU A 364 2.79 7.17 16.85
C GLU A 364 1.66 6.39 16.15
N GLY A 365 1.29 6.82 14.94
CA GLY A 365 0.20 6.27 14.15
C GLY A 365 -1.17 6.83 14.52
N GLU A 366 -1.26 7.92 15.28
CA GLU A 366 -2.53 8.61 15.56
C GLU A 366 -3.03 9.29 14.29
N VAL A 367 -4.30 9.06 13.92
CA VAL A 367 -4.91 9.62 12.72
C VAL A 367 -5.13 11.11 12.87
N LEU A 368 -4.82 11.87 11.82
CA LEU A 368 -5.00 13.31 11.77
C LEU A 368 -6.34 13.68 11.11
N ALA A 369 -7.08 14.61 11.73
CA ALA A 369 -8.30 15.21 11.17
C ALA A 369 -7.99 16.34 10.19
N ASP A 370 -6.81 16.95 10.34
CA ASP A 370 -6.30 18.07 9.54
C ASP A 370 -4.75 18.03 9.57
N ASN A 371 -4.08 19.17 9.41
CA ASN A 371 -2.62 19.23 9.39
C ASN A 371 -1.96 18.89 10.74
N THR A 372 -2.66 19.07 11.87
CA THR A 372 -2.07 18.97 13.22
C THR A 372 -2.95 18.28 14.26
N THR A 373 -4.27 18.24 14.05
CA THR A 373 -5.24 17.77 15.04
C THR A 373 -5.37 16.26 14.97
N VAL A 374 -5.06 15.56 16.05
CA VAL A 374 -5.30 14.12 16.18
C VAL A 374 -6.78 13.81 16.39
N VAL A 375 -7.26 12.69 15.88
CA VAL A 375 -8.57 12.11 16.20
C VAL A 375 -8.39 11.14 17.37
N PRO A 376 -8.81 11.49 18.61
CA PRO A 376 -8.55 10.64 19.76
C PRO A 376 -9.19 9.26 19.61
N GLY A 377 -8.43 8.22 19.95
CA GLY A 377 -8.84 6.83 19.84
C GLY A 377 -8.78 6.26 18.42
N LEU A 378 -8.25 6.97 17.42
CA LEU A 378 -8.13 6.47 16.06
C LEU A 378 -6.66 6.42 15.60
N TYR A 379 -6.26 5.27 15.07
CA TYR A 379 -4.90 4.98 14.63
C TYR A 379 -4.89 4.33 13.25
N ALA A 380 -3.78 4.42 12.53
CA ALA A 380 -3.55 3.68 11.30
C ALA A 380 -2.08 3.27 11.14
N ALA A 381 -1.83 2.10 10.54
CA ALA A 381 -0.48 1.58 10.29
C ALA A 381 -0.39 0.69 9.04
N GLY A 382 0.78 0.67 8.42
CA GLY A 382 1.03 -0.02 7.15
C GLY A 382 0.47 0.74 5.95
N GLU A 383 0.25 0.06 4.82
CA GLU A 383 -0.11 0.70 3.53
C GLU A 383 -1.43 1.49 3.55
N VAL A 384 -2.30 1.27 4.53
CA VAL A 384 -3.51 2.10 4.69
C VAL A 384 -3.18 3.51 5.20
N ALA A 385 -2.03 3.69 5.85
CA ALA A 385 -1.61 4.91 6.51
C ALA A 385 -0.61 5.71 5.64
N CYS A 386 -0.60 7.02 5.86
CA CYS A 386 0.40 7.96 5.34
C CYS A 386 1.03 8.69 6.52
N VAL A 387 2.19 8.23 6.97
CA VAL A 387 2.89 8.79 8.13
C VAL A 387 3.52 10.18 7.89
N SER A 388 4.26 10.50 6.82
CA SER A 388 4.63 9.76 5.59
C SER A 388 6.12 9.38 5.56
N VAL A 389 6.43 8.08 5.53
CA VAL A 389 7.81 7.57 5.37
C VAL A 389 8.22 7.23 3.93
N HIS A 390 7.28 7.33 2.99
CA HIS A 390 7.50 6.93 1.59
C HIS A 390 7.43 8.11 0.63
N GLY A 391 6.75 9.20 1.01
CA GLY A 391 6.59 10.40 0.20
C GLY A 391 6.11 10.06 -1.21
N ALA A 392 6.74 10.68 -2.22
CA ALA A 392 6.32 10.52 -3.60
C ALA A 392 6.78 9.20 -4.25
N ASN A 393 7.67 8.44 -3.63
CA ASN A 393 8.14 7.15 -4.16
C ASN A 393 8.76 6.29 -3.06
N ARG A 394 8.12 5.14 -2.78
CA ARG A 394 8.64 4.18 -1.82
C ARG A 394 9.91 3.45 -2.32
N LEU A 395 10.90 3.29 -1.45
CA LEU A 395 12.00 2.34 -1.70
C LEU A 395 11.54 0.88 -1.54
N GLY A 396 12.08 0.00 -2.38
CA GLY A 396 11.91 -1.43 -2.17
C GLY A 396 12.32 -1.84 -0.76
N THR A 397 11.68 -2.88 -0.20
CA THR A 397 11.90 -3.39 1.18
C THR A 397 11.44 -2.50 2.35
N ASN A 398 11.26 -1.19 2.15
CA ASN A 398 10.78 -0.29 3.22
C ASN A 398 9.32 -0.54 3.64
N SER A 399 8.46 -1.13 2.81
CA SER A 399 7.06 -1.42 3.20
C SER A 399 6.98 -2.52 4.27
N LEU A 400 7.74 -3.61 4.12
CA LEU A 400 7.80 -4.67 5.14
C LEU A 400 8.43 -4.16 6.44
N LEU A 401 9.29 -3.15 6.35
CA LEU A 401 9.83 -2.47 7.51
C LEU A 401 8.77 -1.58 8.20
N ASP A 402 8.11 -0.72 7.44
CA ASP A 402 7.03 0.16 7.89
C ASP A 402 5.97 -0.60 8.69
N ILE A 403 5.42 -1.69 8.14
CA ILE A 403 4.39 -2.48 8.84
C ILE A 403 4.86 -3.00 10.21
N ASN A 404 6.15 -3.26 10.39
CA ASN A 404 6.69 -3.79 11.64
C ASN A 404 7.00 -2.66 12.64
N VAL A 405 7.51 -1.53 12.16
CA VAL A 405 7.79 -0.36 12.99
C VAL A 405 6.48 0.31 13.42
N PHE A 406 5.69 0.79 12.46
CA PHE A 406 4.47 1.55 12.77
C PHE A 406 3.33 0.66 13.28
N GLY A 407 3.26 -0.61 12.85
CA GLY A 407 2.35 -1.57 13.49
C GLY A 407 2.65 -1.75 14.99
N LYS A 408 3.94 -1.88 15.37
CA LYS A 408 4.35 -1.96 16.78
C LYS A 408 4.02 -0.67 17.52
N ARG A 409 4.38 0.49 16.97
CA ARG A 409 4.11 1.81 17.59
C ARG A 409 2.63 2.05 17.81
N SER A 410 1.78 1.86 16.79
CA SER A 410 0.34 2.03 16.92
C SER A 410 -0.29 1.05 17.90
N GLY A 411 0.17 -0.21 17.94
CA GLY A 411 -0.31 -1.18 18.93
C GLY A 411 -0.01 -0.76 20.37
N ILE A 412 1.18 -0.23 20.63
CA ILE A 412 1.58 0.29 21.95
C ILE A 412 0.78 1.55 22.29
N ALA A 413 0.69 2.52 21.37
CA ALA A 413 0.00 3.79 21.58
C ALA A 413 -1.50 3.60 21.82
N ALA A 414 -2.17 2.78 21.00
CA ALA A 414 -3.59 2.48 21.14
C ALA A 414 -3.92 1.77 22.45
N ALA A 415 -3.08 0.81 22.88
CA ALA A 415 -3.28 0.13 24.14
C ALA A 415 -3.07 1.06 25.34
N LYS A 416 -2.09 1.97 25.27
CA LYS A 416 -1.90 3.02 26.27
C LYS A 416 -3.13 3.94 26.35
N TYR A 417 -3.60 4.43 25.21
CA TYR A 417 -4.80 5.27 25.14
C TYR A 417 -6.01 4.57 25.76
N ALA A 418 -6.23 3.30 25.42
CA ALA A 418 -7.35 2.52 25.94
C ALA A 418 -7.26 2.24 27.45
N ALA A 419 -6.06 2.21 28.03
CA ALA A 419 -5.88 2.10 29.47
C ALA A 419 -6.17 3.43 30.21
N GLU A 420 -5.93 4.56 29.55
CA GLU A 420 -6.04 5.91 30.13
C GLU A 420 -7.40 6.58 29.89
N ASN A 421 -8.24 6.03 29.00
CA ASN A 421 -9.51 6.62 28.59
C ASN A 421 -10.68 5.63 28.76
N ASP A 422 -11.90 6.15 28.82
CA ASP A 422 -13.14 5.38 28.85
C ASP A 422 -13.78 5.26 27.46
N TYR A 423 -14.79 4.40 27.36
CA TYR A 423 -15.59 4.26 26.16
C TYR A 423 -16.32 5.57 25.84
N VAL A 424 -16.26 5.98 24.57
CA VAL A 424 -17.13 7.04 24.04
C VAL A 424 -18.52 6.46 23.78
N GLU A 425 -19.57 7.23 24.07
CA GLU A 425 -20.94 6.83 23.75
C GLU A 425 -21.13 6.61 22.24
N LEU A 426 -21.85 5.56 21.89
CA LEU A 426 -22.20 5.29 20.51
C LEU A 426 -23.19 6.37 20.01
N PRO A 427 -23.12 6.76 18.72
CA PRO A 427 -24.20 7.53 18.09
C PRO A 427 -25.55 6.83 18.26
N GLU A 428 -26.66 7.57 18.21
CA GLU A 428 -28.02 7.04 18.45
C GLU A 428 -28.36 5.82 17.56
N ASN A 429 -28.04 5.89 16.27
CA ASN A 429 -28.22 4.79 15.32
C ASN A 429 -26.88 4.40 14.66
N PRO A 430 -25.97 3.73 15.39
CA PRO A 430 -24.59 3.59 14.96
C PRO A 430 -24.43 2.73 13.69
N ALA A 431 -25.38 1.84 13.40
CA ALA A 431 -25.32 0.94 12.24
C ALA A 431 -26.23 1.37 11.07
N GLU A 432 -26.95 2.49 11.16
CA GLU A 432 -27.96 2.90 10.17
C GLU A 432 -27.38 2.99 8.75
N LEU A 433 -26.25 3.69 8.58
CA LEU A 433 -25.59 3.83 7.28
C LEU A 433 -25.23 2.49 6.64
N VAL A 434 -24.78 1.53 7.45
CA VAL A 434 -24.38 0.20 6.97
C VAL A 434 -25.60 -0.66 6.64
N VAL A 435 -26.64 -0.61 7.48
CA VAL A 435 -27.91 -1.28 7.21
C VAL A 435 -28.49 -0.78 5.89
N ASP A 436 -28.55 0.54 5.69
CA ASP A 436 -29.07 1.15 4.47
C ASP A 436 -28.24 0.77 3.25
N LEU A 437 -26.90 0.81 3.35
CA LEU A 437 -26.01 0.40 2.27
C LEU A 437 -26.27 -1.06 1.85
N VAL A 438 -26.28 -1.96 2.83
CA VAL A 438 -26.46 -3.41 2.61
C VAL A 438 -27.84 -3.71 2.05
N GLU A 439 -28.90 -3.14 2.64
CA GLU A 439 -30.27 -3.37 2.17
C GLU A 439 -30.52 -2.76 0.79
N ARG A 440 -30.03 -1.54 0.53
CA ARG A 440 -30.14 -0.89 -0.78
C ARG A 440 -29.49 -1.73 -1.87
N LEU A 441 -28.23 -2.13 -1.68
CA LEU A 441 -27.51 -2.91 -2.68
C LEU A 441 -28.10 -4.31 -2.83
N ARG A 442 -28.32 -5.03 -1.72
CA ARG A 442 -28.87 -6.39 -1.76
C ARG A 442 -30.24 -6.40 -2.44
N ASN A 443 -31.10 -5.41 -2.22
CA ASN A 443 -32.42 -5.35 -2.87
C ASN A 443 -32.40 -4.68 -4.25
N SER A 444 -31.24 -4.20 -4.72
CA SER A 444 -31.15 -3.48 -6.00
C SER A 444 -31.44 -4.38 -7.20
N THR A 445 -32.31 -3.91 -8.10
CA THR A 445 -32.72 -4.60 -9.34
C THR A 445 -32.45 -3.73 -10.56
N GLY A 446 -31.39 -2.93 -10.51
CA GLY A 446 -31.00 -2.05 -11.60
C GLY A 446 -30.55 -2.81 -12.85
N THR A 447 -30.03 -2.07 -13.82
CA THR A 447 -29.64 -2.62 -15.13
C THR A 447 -28.12 -2.77 -15.31
N GLU A 448 -27.32 -2.18 -14.42
CA GLU A 448 -25.87 -2.20 -14.50
C GLU A 448 -25.29 -3.42 -13.77
N ARG A 449 -24.22 -4.02 -14.32
CA ARG A 449 -23.49 -5.11 -13.66
C ARG A 449 -22.25 -4.57 -12.95
N VAL A 450 -22.03 -5.00 -11.71
CA VAL A 450 -20.86 -4.60 -10.90
C VAL A 450 -19.54 -4.87 -11.64
N ALA A 451 -19.41 -6.03 -12.28
CA ALA A 451 -18.20 -6.40 -13.02
C ALA A 451 -17.90 -5.46 -14.20
N ASP A 452 -18.92 -5.01 -14.93
CA ASP A 452 -18.75 -4.15 -16.10
C ASP A 452 -18.26 -2.76 -15.67
N LEU A 453 -18.88 -2.17 -14.64
CA LEU A 453 -18.44 -0.89 -14.06
C LEU A 453 -17.02 -0.99 -13.49
N ARG A 454 -16.68 -2.11 -12.84
CA ARG A 454 -15.33 -2.34 -12.32
C ARG A 454 -14.29 -2.40 -13.44
N ASN A 455 -14.59 -3.11 -14.54
CA ASN A 455 -13.72 -3.20 -15.69
C ASN A 455 -13.53 -1.82 -16.34
N GLU A 456 -14.61 -1.07 -16.53
CA GLU A 456 -14.54 0.30 -17.08
C GLU A 456 -13.71 1.23 -16.20
N LEU A 457 -13.86 1.16 -14.87
CA LEU A 457 -13.03 1.92 -13.93
C LEU A 457 -11.55 1.56 -14.08
N GLN A 458 -11.24 0.26 -14.08
CA GLN A 458 -9.88 -0.25 -14.16
C GLN A 458 -9.18 0.13 -15.47
N GLU A 459 -9.90 0.04 -16.60
CA GLU A 459 -9.41 0.48 -17.90
C GLU A 459 -9.20 1.99 -17.96
N THR A 460 -10.12 2.76 -17.37
CA THR A 460 -10.02 4.22 -17.28
C THR A 460 -8.78 4.64 -16.51
N MET A 461 -8.53 4.03 -15.34
CA MET A 461 -7.38 4.36 -14.50
C MET A 461 -6.05 3.98 -15.15
N ASP A 462 -5.93 2.79 -15.75
CA ASP A 462 -4.72 2.36 -16.47
C ASP A 462 -4.41 3.25 -17.66
N ALA A 463 -5.44 3.65 -18.42
CA ALA A 463 -5.24 4.46 -19.63
C ALA A 463 -4.89 5.93 -19.31
N ASN A 464 -5.42 6.48 -18.21
CA ASN A 464 -5.44 7.93 -17.99
C ASN A 464 -4.70 8.43 -16.75
N VAL A 465 -4.48 7.56 -15.75
CA VAL A 465 -3.92 7.94 -14.44
C VAL A 465 -2.75 7.00 -14.04
N SER A 466 -2.11 6.39 -15.04
CA SER A 466 -0.95 5.50 -14.87
C SER A 466 0.37 6.29 -14.73
N VAL A 467 1.49 5.74 -15.22
CA VAL A 467 2.84 6.28 -15.06
C VAL A 467 3.00 7.67 -15.70
N PHE A 468 2.52 7.85 -16.93
CA PHE A 468 2.53 9.15 -17.62
C PHE A 468 1.13 9.75 -17.58
N ARG A 469 1.04 11.04 -17.23
CA ARG A 469 -0.22 11.77 -17.11
C ARG A 469 -0.13 13.12 -17.80
N THR A 470 -1.27 13.63 -18.23
CA THR A 470 -1.48 15.00 -18.72
C THR A 470 -2.76 15.56 -18.13
N GLU A 471 -2.96 16.88 -18.21
CA GLU A 471 -4.25 17.49 -17.83
C GLU A 471 -5.44 16.82 -18.55
N GLN A 472 -5.30 16.57 -19.86
CA GLN A 472 -6.38 16.00 -20.67
C GLN A 472 -6.73 14.57 -20.26
N THR A 473 -5.73 13.70 -20.09
CA THR A 473 -5.96 12.32 -19.66
C THR A 473 -6.61 12.30 -18.28
N ILE A 474 -6.13 13.11 -17.32
CA ILE A 474 -6.68 13.09 -15.96
C ILE A 474 -8.12 13.63 -15.94
N LYS A 475 -8.42 14.71 -16.69
CA LYS A 475 -9.80 15.21 -16.82
C LYS A 475 -10.75 14.15 -17.39
N THR A 476 -10.29 13.40 -18.40
CA THR A 476 -11.05 12.28 -18.97
C THR A 476 -11.37 11.22 -17.90
N ALA A 477 -10.40 10.90 -17.03
CA ALA A 477 -10.63 9.98 -15.92
C ALA A 477 -11.64 10.54 -14.90
N VAL A 478 -11.51 11.80 -14.50
CA VAL A 478 -12.43 12.45 -13.54
C VAL A 478 -13.87 12.42 -14.07
N GLU A 479 -14.07 12.79 -15.34
CA GLU A 479 -15.40 12.77 -15.97
C GLU A 479 -15.98 11.36 -16.03
N LYS A 480 -15.17 10.37 -16.44
CA LYS A 480 -15.60 8.97 -16.53
C LYS A 480 -15.90 8.36 -15.16
N ILE A 481 -15.11 8.68 -14.13
CA ILE A 481 -15.36 8.22 -12.75
C ILE A 481 -16.68 8.81 -12.25
N ALA A 482 -16.97 10.10 -12.51
CA ALA A 482 -18.24 10.71 -12.15
C ALA A 482 -19.44 10.02 -12.85
N GLU A 483 -19.30 9.67 -14.13
CA GLU A 483 -20.29 8.85 -14.86
C GLU A 483 -20.50 7.48 -14.18
N LEU A 484 -19.41 6.78 -13.85
CA LEU A 484 -19.47 5.45 -13.23
C LEU A 484 -20.08 5.50 -11.82
N ARG A 485 -19.83 6.56 -11.04
CA ARG A 485 -20.48 6.80 -9.74
C ARG A 485 -22.00 6.96 -9.88
N GLU A 486 -22.48 7.61 -10.93
CA GLU A 486 -23.91 7.71 -11.20
C GLU A 486 -24.51 6.35 -11.61
N ARG A 487 -23.86 5.64 -12.54
CA ARG A 487 -24.26 4.29 -12.96
C ARG A 487 -24.25 3.28 -11.81
N TYR A 488 -23.31 3.43 -10.86
CA TYR A 488 -23.23 2.59 -9.67
C TYR A 488 -24.51 2.63 -8.81
N LYS A 489 -25.28 3.73 -8.85
CA LYS A 489 -26.57 3.82 -8.14
C LYS A 489 -27.61 2.85 -8.70
N ASN A 490 -27.44 2.40 -9.94
CA ASN A 490 -28.34 1.50 -10.67
C ASN A 490 -27.73 0.10 -10.93
N VAL A 491 -26.79 -0.35 -10.08
CA VAL A 491 -26.27 -1.72 -10.15
C VAL A 491 -27.32 -2.74 -9.75
N SER A 492 -27.23 -3.94 -10.30
CA SER A 492 -28.03 -5.10 -9.91
C SER A 492 -27.18 -6.09 -9.14
N ILE A 493 -27.70 -6.60 -8.02
CA ILE A 493 -27.11 -7.72 -7.28
C ILE A 493 -27.95 -8.95 -7.56
N GLN A 494 -27.34 -10.02 -8.06
CA GLN A 494 -28.07 -11.24 -8.38
C GLN A 494 -28.30 -12.09 -7.14
N ASP A 495 -27.28 -12.21 -6.28
CA ASP A 495 -27.41 -12.93 -5.02
C ASP A 495 -28.17 -12.09 -3.97
N LYS A 496 -29.40 -12.48 -3.66
CA LYS A 496 -30.24 -11.86 -2.62
C LYS A 496 -30.08 -12.52 -1.24
N GLY A 497 -29.24 -13.55 -1.15
CA GLY A 497 -28.92 -14.28 0.07
C GLY A 497 -28.16 -13.45 1.09
N LYS A 498 -28.01 -13.99 2.29
CA LYS A 498 -27.26 -13.34 3.40
C LYS A 498 -25.94 -14.03 3.73
N ARG A 499 -25.87 -15.35 3.53
CA ARG A 499 -24.67 -16.13 3.88
C ARG A 499 -23.71 -16.14 2.70
N PHE A 500 -22.46 -15.78 2.95
CA PHE A 500 -21.39 -15.78 1.96
C PHE A 500 -21.76 -15.03 0.65
N ASN A 501 -22.51 -13.93 0.77
CA ASN A 501 -22.93 -13.14 -0.38
C ASN A 501 -21.76 -12.27 -0.89
N THR A 502 -20.91 -12.86 -1.72
CA THR A 502 -19.75 -12.16 -2.30
C THR A 502 -20.15 -11.18 -3.40
N ASP A 503 -21.26 -11.41 -4.10
CA ASP A 503 -21.80 -10.48 -5.11
C ASP A 503 -22.12 -9.11 -4.49
N LEU A 504 -22.79 -9.12 -3.32
CA LEU A 504 -23.04 -7.92 -2.52
C LEU A 504 -21.74 -7.23 -2.07
N LEU A 505 -20.80 -7.98 -1.53
CA LEU A 505 -19.57 -7.40 -0.98
C LEU A 505 -18.67 -6.84 -2.06
N GLU A 506 -18.60 -7.49 -3.22
CA GLU A 506 -17.90 -6.96 -4.39
C GLU A 506 -18.51 -5.65 -4.89
N ALA A 507 -19.83 -5.48 -4.79
CA ALA A 507 -20.48 -4.21 -5.08
C ALA A 507 -20.13 -3.13 -4.06
N ILE A 508 -20.10 -3.47 -2.77
CA ILE A 508 -19.67 -2.55 -1.71
C ILE A 508 -18.22 -2.11 -1.94
N GLU A 509 -17.32 -3.05 -2.26
CA GLU A 509 -15.92 -2.78 -2.57
C GLU A 509 -15.77 -1.93 -3.84
N LEU A 510 -16.63 -2.11 -4.85
CA LEU A 510 -16.65 -1.20 -6.02
C LEU A 510 -16.95 0.24 -5.61
N GLY A 511 -17.87 0.45 -4.66
CA GLY A 511 -18.12 1.77 -4.08
C GLY A 511 -16.86 2.38 -3.44
N ASN A 512 -16.06 1.58 -2.74
CA ASN A 512 -14.78 2.02 -2.17
C ASN A 512 -13.79 2.41 -3.28
N LEU A 513 -13.66 1.58 -4.31
CA LEU A 513 -12.77 1.84 -5.45
C LEU A 513 -13.14 3.13 -6.20
N LEU A 514 -14.44 3.39 -6.40
CA LEU A 514 -14.91 4.61 -7.07
C LEU A 514 -14.57 5.88 -6.27
N ASP A 515 -14.79 5.86 -4.94
CA ASP A 515 -14.43 6.97 -4.07
C ASP A 515 -12.92 7.28 -4.14
N LEU A 516 -12.09 6.24 -4.02
CA LEU A 516 -10.64 6.42 -3.98
C LEU A 516 -10.03 6.77 -5.34
N ALA A 517 -10.60 6.26 -6.44
CA ALA A 517 -10.19 6.62 -7.79
C ALA A 517 -10.46 8.11 -8.08
N GLU A 518 -11.62 8.63 -7.64
CA GLU A 518 -11.93 10.05 -7.76
C GLU A 518 -10.94 10.90 -6.96
N VAL A 519 -10.69 10.55 -5.70
CA VAL A 519 -9.72 11.25 -4.84
C VAL A 519 -8.34 11.27 -5.49
N MET A 520 -7.87 10.15 -6.02
CA MET A 520 -6.59 10.05 -6.72
C MET A 520 -6.55 10.94 -7.97
N ALA A 521 -7.58 10.87 -8.83
CA ALA A 521 -7.62 11.62 -10.08
C ALA A 521 -7.70 13.14 -9.84
N VAL A 522 -8.53 13.59 -8.88
CA VAL A 522 -8.64 15.02 -8.52
C VAL A 522 -7.33 15.54 -7.92
N SER A 523 -6.69 14.77 -7.02
CA SER A 523 -5.40 15.13 -6.44
C SER A 523 -4.30 15.22 -7.51
N ALA A 524 -4.27 14.25 -8.44
CA ALA A 524 -3.34 14.25 -9.58
C ALA A 524 -3.57 15.40 -10.57
N LEU A 525 -4.81 15.85 -10.73
CA LEU A 525 -5.15 16.98 -11.58
C LEU A 525 -4.63 18.30 -11.00
N ALA A 526 -4.80 18.46 -9.68
CA ALA A 526 -4.42 19.67 -8.95
C ALA A 526 -2.91 19.84 -8.80
N ARG A 527 -2.15 18.74 -8.68
CA ARG A 527 -0.69 18.77 -8.61
C ARG A 527 -0.08 19.02 -9.98
N LYS A 528 0.42 20.23 -10.20
CA LYS A 528 0.99 20.71 -11.48
C LYS A 528 2.53 20.70 -11.44
N GLU A 529 3.09 19.54 -11.11
CA GLU A 529 4.53 19.25 -11.11
C GLU A 529 4.76 17.77 -11.48
N SER A 530 6.02 17.35 -11.54
CA SER A 530 6.40 15.94 -11.57
C SER A 530 7.34 15.60 -10.41
N ARG A 531 6.92 14.65 -9.57
CA ARG A 531 7.65 14.22 -8.36
C ARG A 531 7.45 12.72 -8.13
N GLY A 532 8.53 11.96 -7.98
CA GLY A 532 8.49 10.52 -7.73
C GLY A 532 7.56 9.74 -8.68
N GLY A 533 6.55 9.07 -8.13
CA GLY A 533 5.54 8.26 -8.84
C GLY A 533 4.42 9.06 -9.52
N HIS A 534 4.41 10.39 -9.38
CA HIS A 534 3.52 11.29 -10.10
C HIS A 534 4.30 12.02 -11.19
N TYR A 535 4.00 11.74 -12.46
CA TYR A 535 4.67 12.38 -13.59
C TYR A 535 3.67 12.96 -14.60
N ARG A 536 3.72 14.29 -14.75
CA ARG A 536 2.90 15.10 -15.65
C ARG A 536 3.74 15.53 -16.84
N GLU A 537 3.44 15.05 -18.04
CA GLU A 537 4.20 15.44 -19.24
C GLU A 537 4.06 16.93 -19.58
N ASP A 538 2.93 17.53 -19.20
CA ASP A 538 2.65 18.96 -19.29
C ASP A 538 3.26 19.80 -18.15
N TYR A 539 3.77 19.16 -17.09
CA TYR A 539 4.51 19.76 -15.99
C TYR A 539 5.71 18.87 -15.59
N PRO A 540 6.72 18.71 -16.46
CA PRO A 540 7.72 17.64 -16.33
C PRO A 540 8.76 17.87 -15.22
N ASN A 541 8.80 19.06 -14.64
CA ASN A 541 9.77 19.43 -13.61
C ASN A 541 9.16 19.34 -12.21
N ARG A 542 10.00 19.03 -11.23
CA ARG A 542 9.68 19.12 -9.81
C ARG A 542 9.59 20.59 -9.39
N ASP A 543 8.59 20.96 -8.61
CA ASP A 543 8.38 22.33 -8.11
C ASP A 543 8.41 22.34 -6.57
N ASP A 544 9.61 22.56 -6.03
CA ASP A 544 9.83 22.57 -4.59
C ASP A 544 9.26 23.81 -3.90
N VAL A 545 8.89 24.87 -4.64
CA VAL A 545 8.33 26.10 -4.08
C VAL A 545 6.84 25.93 -3.82
N ASN A 546 6.10 25.39 -4.79
CA ASN A 546 4.64 25.33 -4.71
C ASN A 546 4.08 23.97 -4.31
N PHE A 547 4.86 22.89 -4.43
CA PHE A 547 4.35 21.53 -4.29
C PHE A 547 5.17 20.62 -3.36
N MET A 548 6.19 21.14 -2.66
CA MET A 548 6.82 20.43 -1.53
C MET A 548 5.94 20.47 -0.27
N ARG A 549 4.78 19.82 -0.38
CA ARG A 549 3.72 19.72 0.63
C ARG A 549 2.81 18.54 0.28
N HIS A 550 2.25 17.92 1.30
CA HIS A 550 1.31 16.80 1.14
C HIS A 550 -0.04 17.32 0.66
N THR A 551 -0.69 16.58 -0.23
CA THR A 551 -2.07 16.83 -0.66
C THR A 551 -3.02 16.21 0.35
N MET A 552 -3.95 17.00 0.90
CA MET A 552 -4.97 16.53 1.86
C MET A 552 -6.35 16.59 1.20
N ALA A 553 -6.95 15.43 0.94
CA ALA A 553 -8.25 15.32 0.26
C ALA A 553 -9.38 15.02 1.24
N TYR A 554 -10.38 15.89 1.28
CA TYR A 554 -11.56 15.80 2.14
C TYR A 554 -12.80 15.53 1.30
N ARG A 555 -13.74 14.80 1.89
CA ARG A 555 -15.09 14.68 1.34
C ARG A 555 -15.91 15.88 1.79
N GLU A 556 -16.47 16.62 0.84
CA GLU A 556 -17.50 17.63 1.09
C GLU A 556 -18.82 17.14 0.53
N VAL A 557 -19.91 17.38 1.26
CA VAL A 557 -21.26 17.06 0.80
C VAL A 557 -22.05 18.36 0.76
N ALA A 558 -22.48 18.77 -0.43
CA ALA A 558 -23.30 19.95 -0.62
C ALA A 558 -24.72 19.71 -0.11
N ALA A 559 -25.49 20.81 0.06
CA ALA A 559 -26.87 20.75 0.55
C ALA A 559 -27.82 19.94 -0.36
N ASP A 560 -27.48 19.78 -1.64
CA ASP A 560 -28.22 18.95 -2.60
C ASP A 560 -27.84 17.46 -2.54
N GLY A 561 -26.94 17.08 -1.62
CA GLY A 561 -26.49 15.71 -1.40
C GLY A 561 -25.37 15.25 -2.34
N LYS A 562 -24.91 16.10 -3.27
CA LYS A 562 -23.75 15.77 -4.10
C LYS A 562 -22.47 15.91 -3.28
N ASP A 563 -21.60 14.91 -3.38
CA ASP A 563 -20.28 14.99 -2.80
C ASP A 563 -19.22 15.43 -3.81
N SER A 564 -18.17 16.07 -3.29
CA SER A 564 -17.01 16.51 -4.04
C SER A 564 -15.74 16.35 -3.20
N VAL A 565 -14.59 16.39 -3.87
CA VAL A 565 -13.28 16.35 -3.22
C VAL A 565 -12.78 17.78 -3.01
N ARG A 566 -12.69 18.23 -1.75
CA ARG A 566 -11.95 19.44 -1.40
C ARG A 566 -10.49 19.09 -1.12
N LEU A 567 -9.57 19.84 -1.71
CA LEU A 567 -8.15 19.71 -1.44
C LEU A 567 -7.66 20.81 -0.48
N ASP A 568 -6.79 20.42 0.43
CA ASP A 568 -5.95 21.28 1.26
C ASP A 568 -4.50 20.76 1.22
N TYR A 569 -3.59 21.40 1.94
CA TYR A 569 -2.20 20.98 1.98
C TYR A 569 -1.58 21.02 3.38
N LYS A 570 -0.78 20.00 3.68
CA LYS A 570 0.01 19.88 4.91
C LYS A 570 1.51 20.05 4.58
N PRO A 571 2.27 20.86 5.33
CA PRO A 571 3.71 21.01 5.09
C PRO A 571 4.45 19.70 5.39
N VAL A 572 5.51 19.42 4.61
CA VAL A 572 6.41 18.29 4.88
C VAL A 572 7.34 18.61 6.05
N VAL A 573 7.57 17.64 6.93
CA VAL A 573 8.52 17.78 8.04
C VAL A 573 9.95 17.61 7.54
N THR A 574 10.73 18.69 7.57
CA THR A 574 12.14 18.71 7.14
C THR A 574 13.07 18.94 8.33
N THR A 575 14.06 18.08 8.51
CA THR A 575 15.06 18.22 9.59
C THR A 575 16.44 18.56 9.04
N ARG A 576 17.07 17.65 8.29
CA ARG A 576 18.49 17.71 7.93
C ARG A 576 18.78 17.70 6.43
N TYR A 577 18.06 16.91 5.64
CA TYR A 577 18.36 16.74 4.21
C TYR A 577 17.54 17.73 3.40
N GLN A 578 18.21 18.71 2.80
CA GLN A 578 17.56 19.67 1.93
C GLN A 578 17.29 19.07 0.54
N PRO A 579 16.22 19.50 -0.15
CA PRO A 579 15.97 19.10 -1.53
C PRO A 579 17.17 19.38 -2.43
N MET A 580 17.54 18.39 -3.23
CA MET A 580 18.50 18.52 -4.31
C MET A 580 17.96 17.80 -5.54
N GLU A 581 18.63 17.99 -6.68
CA GLU A 581 18.28 17.27 -7.90
C GLU A 581 18.40 15.76 -7.68
N ARG A 582 17.33 15.02 -7.99
CA ARG A 582 17.24 13.58 -7.75
C ARG A 582 17.69 12.79 -8.98
N LYS A 583 18.93 12.29 -8.94
CA LYS A 583 19.54 11.46 -10.01
C LYS A 583 20.01 10.09 -9.48
N TYR A 584 20.03 9.08 -10.36
CA TYR A 584 20.42 7.68 -10.12
C TYR A 584 21.32 7.14 -11.22
#